data_AF-A0A6B2UGT8-F1
#
_entry.id   AF-A0A6B2UGT8-F1
#
_cell.length_a   1.000
_cell.length_b   1.000
_cell.length_c   1.000
_cell.angle_alpha   90.00
_cell.angle_beta   90.00
_cell.angle_gamma   90.00
#
_symmetry.space_group_name_H-M   'P 1'
#
loop_
_entity.id
_entity.type
_entity.pdbx_description
1 polymer ?
#
loop_
_entity_poly.entity_id
_entity_poly.type
_entity_poly.pdbx_seq_one_letter_code
_entity_poly.pdbx_strand_id
1 'polypeptide(L)'
;MKEAENVLDWLQGWYSAQCNEDWEHEWGIKIDTLDNPGWSVRIDLGETDLEGHDFPRHDLKRGKDDWVMAWTSEMTFQAACGPGNLTEALTLFRKWAVENTPNERQDDHSPIPPAPDTAPSR
;
A
#
# COMPACT_ATOMS: atom_id res chain seq x y z
N MET A 1 -1.30 -10.41 22.86
CA MET A 1 -2.11 -10.12 21.65
C MET A 1 -1.44 -8.93 20.99
N LYS A 2 -0.95 -9.03 19.75
CA LYS A 2 -0.49 -7.83 19.04
C LYS A 2 -1.76 -7.01 18.81
N GLU A 3 -1.86 -5.85 19.47
CA GLU A 3 -2.82 -4.82 19.11
C GLU A 3 -2.81 -4.68 17.57
N ALA A 4 -3.98 -4.68 16.95
CA ALA A 4 -4.06 -4.41 15.52
C ALA A 4 -3.48 -3.00 15.31
N GLU A 5 -2.31 -2.93 14.69
CA GLU A 5 -1.61 -1.67 14.43
C GLU A 5 -2.59 -0.64 13.86
N ASN A 6 -2.68 0.52 14.53
CA ASN A 6 -3.54 1.61 14.10
C ASN A 6 -3.13 2.04 12.69
N VAL A 7 -4.10 2.22 11.80
CA VAL A 7 -3.82 2.57 10.40
C VAL A 7 -3.06 3.89 10.26
N LEU A 8 -3.25 4.84 11.20
CA LEU A 8 -2.50 6.09 11.23
C LEU A 8 -1.05 5.88 11.66
N ASP A 9 -0.79 4.99 12.62
CA ASP A 9 0.58 4.66 13.02
C ASP A 9 1.32 3.98 11.87
N TRP A 10 0.65 3.07 11.17
CA TRP A 10 1.17 2.45 9.96
C TRP A 10 1.43 3.49 8.86
N LEU A 11 0.50 4.43 8.62
CA LEU A 11 0.65 5.46 7.59
C LEU A 11 1.82 6.40 7.89
N GLN A 12 2.01 6.77 9.16
CA GLN A 12 3.17 7.56 9.61
C GLN A 12 4.48 6.81 9.34
N GLY A 13 4.52 5.51 9.64
CA GLY A 13 5.67 4.66 9.36
C GLY A 13 5.95 4.52 7.86
N TRP A 14 4.90 4.30 7.06
CA TRP A 14 5.01 4.22 5.60
C TRP A 14 5.54 5.52 5.00
N TYR A 15 4.97 6.66 5.39
CA TYR A 15 5.42 7.99 4.95
C TYR A 15 6.89 8.24 5.30
N SER A 16 7.26 7.97 6.56
CA SER A 16 8.66 8.13 7.01
C SER A 16 9.63 7.22 6.26
N ALA A 17 9.18 6.08 5.77
CA ALA A 17 10.01 5.17 4.96
C ALA A 17 10.16 5.65 3.50
N GLN A 18 9.26 6.50 3.01
CA GLN A 18 9.39 7.10 1.68
C GLN A 18 10.34 8.31 1.67
N CYS A 19 10.43 9.06 2.78
CA CYS A 19 11.33 10.20 2.90
C CYS A 19 12.80 9.76 2.77
N ASN A 20 13.40 10.07 1.63
CA ASN A 20 14.73 9.64 1.22
C ASN A 20 15.60 10.80 0.73
N GLU A 21 15.32 12.03 1.17
CA GLU A 21 15.91 13.32 0.74
C GLU A 21 15.33 13.90 -0.55
N ASP A 22 14.77 13.09 -1.44
CA ASP A 22 14.16 13.55 -2.70
C ASP A 22 12.63 13.48 -2.64
N TRP A 23 12.09 12.37 -2.13
CA TRP A 23 10.66 12.09 -2.23
C TRP A 23 9.80 13.15 -1.52
N GLU A 24 10.22 13.63 -0.35
CA GLU A 24 9.49 14.63 0.43
C GLU A 24 9.43 16.03 -0.23
N HIS A 25 10.24 16.28 -1.25
CA HIS A 25 10.26 17.55 -1.98
C HIS A 25 9.23 17.60 -3.11
N GLU A 26 8.88 16.44 -3.69
CA GLU A 26 8.04 16.34 -4.90
C GLU A 26 6.72 15.58 -4.67
N TRP A 27 6.67 14.72 -3.66
CA TRP A 27 5.57 13.79 -3.42
C TRP A 27 5.01 13.92 -2.01
N GLY A 28 3.80 13.39 -1.79
CA GLY A 28 3.25 13.37 -0.45
C GLY A 28 1.92 12.67 -0.28
N ILE A 29 1.32 12.95 0.88
CA ILE A 29 -0.01 12.50 1.25
C ILE A 29 -0.88 13.74 1.45
N LYS A 30 -1.98 13.84 0.71
CA LYS A 30 -3.00 14.88 0.89
C LYS A 30 -4.30 14.25 1.38
N ILE A 31 -4.78 14.72 2.52
CA ILE A 31 -6.13 14.42 3.01
C ILE A 31 -6.89 15.75 3.06
N ASP A 32 -8.01 15.83 2.35
CA ASP A 32 -8.78 17.06 2.20
C ASP A 32 -10.28 16.76 2.36
N THR A 33 -11.09 17.79 2.59
CA THR A 33 -12.56 17.64 2.62
C THR A 33 -13.14 17.73 1.22
N LEU A 34 -14.29 17.09 1.01
CA LEU A 34 -15.09 17.24 -0.21
C LEU A 34 -16.13 18.37 -0.05
N ASP A 35 -16.67 18.86 -1.17
CA ASP A 35 -17.77 19.86 -1.18
C ASP A 35 -19.09 19.29 -0.60
N ASN A 36 -19.18 17.96 -0.51
CA ASN A 36 -20.19 17.23 0.27
C ASN A 36 -19.50 16.58 1.48
N PRO A 37 -20.20 16.27 2.59
CA PRO A 37 -19.55 15.69 3.76
C PRO A 37 -18.76 14.45 3.38
N GLY A 38 -17.44 14.48 3.62
CA GLY A 38 -16.56 13.40 3.20
C GLY A 38 -15.10 13.84 3.10
N TRP A 39 -14.27 12.86 2.81
CA TRP A 39 -12.83 13.00 2.69
C TRP A 39 -12.36 12.62 1.29
N SER A 40 -11.39 13.35 0.77
CA SER A 40 -10.54 12.91 -0.32
C SER A 40 -9.14 12.60 0.22
N VAL A 41 -8.55 11.53 -0.29
CA VAL A 41 -7.20 11.09 0.03
C VAL A 41 -6.46 10.91 -1.29
N ARG A 42 -5.29 11.52 -1.39
CA ARG A 42 -4.33 11.30 -2.48
C ARG A 42 -2.99 10.95 -1.85
N ILE A 43 -2.42 9.84 -2.25
CA ILE A 43 -1.09 9.39 -1.84
C ILE A 43 -0.30 9.21 -3.12
N ASP A 44 0.75 9.99 -3.28
CA ASP A 44 1.64 9.83 -4.42
C ASP A 44 2.46 8.53 -4.25
N LEU A 45 2.66 7.81 -5.35
CA LEU A 45 3.34 6.51 -5.40
C LEU A 45 4.60 6.55 -6.25
N GLY A 46 4.87 7.67 -6.93
CA GLY A 46 6.09 7.86 -7.70
C GLY A 46 7.33 7.64 -6.83
N GLU A 47 8.32 6.97 -7.39
CA GLU A 47 9.58 6.63 -6.74
C GLU A 47 9.45 5.78 -5.46
N THR A 48 8.30 5.11 -5.29
CA THR A 48 8.09 4.10 -4.23
C THR A 48 8.03 2.71 -4.85
N ASP A 49 8.17 1.67 -4.01
CA ASP A 49 7.97 0.27 -4.43
C ASP A 49 6.54 -0.02 -4.94
N LEU A 50 5.62 0.91 -4.77
CA LEU A 50 4.22 0.81 -5.21
C LEU A 50 4.00 1.46 -6.58
N GLU A 51 5.02 2.09 -7.17
CA GLU A 51 4.92 2.68 -8.50
C GLU A 51 4.57 1.60 -9.54
N GLY A 52 3.58 1.91 -10.39
CA GLY A 52 3.14 0.99 -11.45
C GLY A 52 2.25 -0.17 -10.98
N HIS A 53 2.00 -0.30 -9.68
CA HIS A 53 1.02 -1.26 -9.18
C HIS A 53 -0.41 -0.72 -9.36
N ASP A 54 -1.29 -1.58 -9.87
CA ASP A 54 -2.70 -1.23 -10.06
C ASP A 54 -3.54 -1.61 -8.85
N PHE A 55 -4.38 -0.69 -8.40
CA PHE A 55 -5.54 -0.95 -7.55
C PHE A 55 -6.80 -0.69 -8.38
N PRO A 56 -7.43 -1.75 -8.93
CA PRO A 56 -8.67 -1.61 -9.68
C PRO A 56 -9.72 -0.89 -8.84
N ARG A 57 -10.55 -0.08 -9.50
CA ARG A 57 -11.55 0.74 -8.83
C ARG A 57 -12.41 -0.09 -7.87
N HIS A 58 -12.25 0.20 -6.59
CA HIS A 58 -13.08 -0.30 -5.50
C HIS A 58 -14.15 0.73 -5.20
N ASP A 59 -15.42 0.35 -5.31
CA ASP A 59 -16.56 1.24 -5.10
C ASP A 59 -17.57 0.53 -4.18
N LEU A 60 -17.71 1.03 -2.96
CA LEU A 60 -18.55 0.44 -1.93
C LEU A 60 -19.43 1.52 -1.31
N LYS A 61 -20.73 1.43 -1.58
CA LYS A 61 -21.74 2.38 -1.10
C LYS A 61 -22.77 1.66 -0.23
N ARG A 62 -22.78 1.98 1.05
CA ARG A 62 -23.70 1.41 2.05
C ARG A 62 -24.79 2.41 2.47
N GLY A 63 -24.56 3.70 2.27
CA GLY A 63 -25.51 4.75 2.58
C GLY A 63 -25.14 6.10 1.98
N LYS A 64 -25.82 7.16 2.44
CA LYS A 64 -25.56 8.54 2.03
C LYS A 64 -24.19 9.03 2.52
N ASP A 65 -23.88 8.76 3.78
CA ASP A 65 -22.66 9.20 4.45
C ASP A 65 -21.74 8.01 4.81
N ASP A 66 -22.11 6.80 4.36
CA ASP A 66 -21.34 5.57 4.55
C ASP A 66 -20.96 4.97 3.20
N TRP A 67 -19.79 5.35 2.71
CA TRP A 67 -19.28 4.95 1.39
C TRP A 67 -17.77 5.11 1.32
N VAL A 68 -17.13 4.31 0.46
CA VAL A 68 -15.71 4.41 0.14
C VAL A 68 -15.50 4.07 -1.33
N MET A 69 -14.71 4.89 -2.00
CA MET A 69 -14.20 4.65 -3.34
C MET A 69 -12.68 4.77 -3.29
N ALA A 70 -11.96 3.83 -3.89
CA ALA A 70 -10.51 3.88 -3.98
C ALA A 70 -10.01 3.27 -5.29
N TRP A 71 -8.95 3.82 -5.86
CA TRP A 71 -8.36 3.40 -7.13
C TRP A 71 -6.93 3.95 -7.25
N THR A 72 -6.09 3.34 -8.08
CA THR A 72 -4.86 4.00 -8.54
C THR A 72 -5.10 4.72 -9.87
N SER A 73 -4.50 5.89 -10.02
CA SER A 73 -4.48 6.64 -11.28
C SER A 73 -3.35 7.67 -11.24
N GLU A 74 -2.66 7.87 -12.37
CA GLU A 74 -1.59 8.87 -12.51
C GLU A 74 -0.49 8.72 -11.43
N MET A 75 -0.02 7.49 -11.18
CA MET A 75 0.98 7.18 -10.14
C MET A 75 0.57 7.60 -8.73
N THR A 76 -0.73 7.68 -8.46
CA THR A 76 -1.26 7.98 -7.13
C THR A 76 -2.28 6.95 -6.71
N PHE A 77 -2.32 6.63 -5.42
CA PHE A 77 -3.47 6.01 -4.80
C PHE A 77 -4.46 7.11 -4.42
N GLN A 78 -5.68 6.99 -4.92
CA GLN A 78 -6.76 7.93 -4.68
C GLN A 78 -7.88 7.24 -3.91
N ALA A 79 -8.46 7.97 -2.96
CA ALA A 79 -9.70 7.56 -2.32
C ALA A 79 -10.62 8.75 -2.07
N ALA A 80 -11.92 8.49 -2.12
CA ALA A 80 -12.96 9.39 -1.69
C ALA A 80 -13.91 8.60 -0.78
N CYS A 81 -14.33 9.16 0.34
CA CYS A 81 -15.17 8.43 1.27
C CYS A 81 -16.09 9.34 2.10
N GLY A 82 -17.11 8.74 2.71
CA GLY A 82 -18.01 9.40 3.64
C GLY A 82 -17.29 9.93 4.88
N PRO A 83 -17.91 10.85 5.64
CA PRO A 83 -17.26 11.56 6.75
C PRO A 83 -16.75 10.63 7.87
N GLY A 84 -17.34 9.43 8.02
CA GLY A 84 -16.92 8.41 8.99
C GLY A 84 -16.01 7.31 8.44
N ASN A 85 -15.62 7.35 7.17
CA ASN A 85 -14.97 6.24 6.49
C ASN A 85 -13.47 6.46 6.22
N LEU A 86 -12.86 7.53 6.74
CA LEU A 86 -11.44 7.81 6.50
C LEU A 86 -10.53 6.65 6.94
N THR A 87 -10.78 6.05 8.11
CA THR A 87 -10.05 4.87 8.58
C THR A 87 -10.16 3.69 7.61
N GLU A 88 -11.33 3.49 7.01
CA GLU A 88 -11.56 2.42 6.03
C GLU A 88 -10.78 2.69 4.74
N ALA A 89 -10.81 3.92 4.22
CA ALA A 89 -10.06 4.33 3.04
C ALA A 89 -8.54 4.13 3.23
N LEU A 90 -7.99 4.55 4.37
CA LEU A 90 -6.58 4.33 4.70
C LEU A 90 -6.25 2.84 4.91
N THR A 91 -7.21 2.05 5.40
CA THR A 91 -7.02 0.61 5.56
C THR A 91 -6.98 -0.11 4.21
N LEU A 92 -7.74 0.36 3.22
CA LEU A 92 -7.64 -0.14 1.85
C LEU A 92 -6.25 0.11 1.28
N PHE A 93 -5.74 1.35 1.42
CA PHE A 93 -4.38 1.67 1.02
C PHE A 93 -3.35 0.75 1.69
N ARG A 94 -3.41 0.61 3.02
CA ARG A 94 -2.52 -0.27 3.78
C ARG A 94 -2.52 -1.70 3.25
N LYS A 95 -3.70 -2.30 3.09
CA LYS A 95 -3.82 -3.69 2.64
C LYS A 95 -3.19 -3.87 1.26
N TRP A 96 -3.54 -2.98 0.33
CA TRP A 96 -3.00 -3.00 -1.00
C TRP A 96 -1.48 -2.79 -1.02
N ALA A 97 -0.96 -1.83 -0.27
CA ALA A 97 0.47 -1.57 -0.16
C ALA A 97 1.23 -2.81 0.34
N VAL A 98 0.77 -3.42 1.43
CA VAL A 98 1.40 -4.63 2.00
C VAL A 98 1.34 -5.84 1.05
N GLU A 99 0.29 -5.96 0.24
CA GLU A 99 0.18 -7.02 -0.77
C GLU A 99 1.13 -6.82 -1.96
N ASN A 100 1.57 -5.59 -2.21
CA ASN A 100 2.38 -5.23 -3.37
C ASN A 100 3.84 -4.88 -3.04
N THR A 101 4.18 -4.61 -1.78
CA THR A 101 5.58 -4.47 -1.35
C THR A 101 6.21 -5.86 -1.15
N PRO A 102 7.42 -6.11 -1.69
CA PRO A 102 8.15 -7.35 -1.43
C PRO A 102 8.34 -7.57 0.07
N ASN A 103 7.81 -8.68 0.57
CA ASN A 103 8.12 -9.13 1.93
C ASN A 103 9.59 -9.58 1.89
N GLU A 104 10.50 -8.90 2.59
CA GLU A 104 11.91 -9.30 2.73
C GLU A 104 12.07 -10.62 3.55
N ARG A 105 11.37 -11.69 3.16
CA ARG A 105 11.45 -13.00 3.79
C ARG A 105 11.46 -14.12 2.75
N GLN A 106 12.56 -14.21 2.03
CA GLN A 106 13.56 -15.30 2.10
C GLN A 106 14.45 -15.19 0.87
N ASP A 107 15.64 -14.62 1.04
CA ASP A 107 16.76 -15.01 0.20
C ASP A 107 16.95 -16.52 0.35
N ASP A 108 16.47 -17.26 -0.64
CA ASP A 108 16.74 -18.66 -0.86
C ASP A 108 18.25 -18.83 -1.14
N HIS A 109 19.05 -18.83 -0.08
CA HIS A 109 20.33 -19.51 -0.03
C HIS A 109 20.11 -20.99 0.31
N SER A 110 19.27 -21.71 -0.45
CA SER A 110 19.30 -23.17 -0.42
C SER A 110 20.70 -23.62 -0.82
N PRO A 111 21.37 -24.46 -0.01
CA PRO A 111 22.61 -25.08 -0.45
C PRO A 111 22.30 -25.95 -1.69
N ILE A 112 23.00 -25.65 -2.79
CA ILE A 112 23.00 -26.49 -3.99
C ILE A 112 23.34 -27.93 -3.54
N PRO A 113 22.50 -28.93 -3.81
CA PRO A 113 22.82 -30.31 -3.46
C PRO A 113 24.11 -30.72 -4.22
N PRO A 114 25.03 -31.46 -3.58
CA PRO A 114 26.22 -31.93 -4.27
C PRO A 114 25.81 -32.82 -5.45
N ALA A 115 26.50 -32.65 -6.58
CA ALA A 115 26.27 -33.42 -7.79
C ALA A 115 26.30 -34.94 -7.49
N PRO A 116 25.45 -35.75 -8.14
CA PRO A 116 25.49 -37.19 -7.94
C PRO A 116 26.84 -37.74 -8.39
N ASP A 117 27.51 -38.46 -7.48
CA ASP A 117 28.73 -39.20 -7.77
C ASP A 117 28.49 -40.12 -8.97
N THR A 118 29.21 -39.87 -10.06
CA THR A 118 29.32 -40.78 -11.19
C THR A 118 30.08 -42.03 -10.74
N ALA A 119 29.34 -43.04 -10.28
CA ALA A 119 29.89 -44.37 -10.11
C ALA A 119 30.25 -44.96 -11.49
N PRO A 120 31.44 -45.57 -11.66
CA PRO A 120 31.85 -46.11 -12.95
C PRO A 120 31.08 -47.40 -13.27
N SER A 121 30.60 -47.50 -14.52
CA SER A 121 29.96 -48.69 -15.07
C SER A 121 30.80 -49.94 -14.91
N ARG A 122 30.19 -51.01 -14.40
CA ARG A 122 30.63 -52.39 -14.57
C ARG A 122 29.49 -53.22 -15.12
#